data_AF-A0A930VM82-F1
#
_entry.id   AF-A0A930VM82-F1
#
_cell.length_a   1.000
_cell.length_b   1.000
_cell.length_c   1.000
_cell.angle_alpha   90.00
_cell.angle_beta   90.00
_cell.angle_gamma   90.00
#
_symmetry.space_group_name_H-M   'P 1'
#
loop_
_entity.id
_entity.type
_entity.pdbx_description
1 polymer ?
#
loop_
_entity_poly.entity_id
_entity_poly.type
_entity_poly.pdbx_seq_one_letter_code
_entity_poly.pdbx_strand_id
1 'polypeptide(L)'
;MRSRRFPFVVVVLLALAGCGDQTSEPPATPSATSTKQCRQQWQDLKALHGENGNPEGSARELVARWDEMYQHGLELETSATVEDCGEAIEAYGAQWAGLESLMYGLHPYDMPLQLAIDEGNRKHWVQFQKEMGTPAVLSEELRQAFSRLRILAPESYDDLSEVLAGAGDVRLEDPESVDDFVAEVAAAAEQSKSYLEAVRVDGVIDNAELDEE
;
A
#
# COMPACT_ATOMS: atom_id res chain seq x y z
N MET A 1 -23.40 19.87 -17.44
CA MET A 1 -24.14 18.60 -17.26
C MET A 1 -24.74 18.14 -18.58
N ARG A 2 -24.10 17.17 -19.26
CA ARG A 2 -24.62 16.55 -20.49
C ARG A 2 -24.69 15.05 -20.27
N SER A 3 -25.91 14.55 -20.15
CA SER A 3 -26.24 13.14 -19.93
C SER A 3 -26.02 12.36 -21.23
N ARG A 4 -25.09 11.40 -21.23
CA ARG A 4 -24.91 10.44 -22.32
C ARG A 4 -25.54 9.11 -21.90
N ARG A 5 -26.65 8.76 -22.55
CA ARG A 5 -27.31 7.46 -22.43
C ARG A 5 -26.60 6.47 -23.36
N PHE A 6 -26.02 5.42 -22.80
CA PHE A 6 -25.52 4.28 -23.57
C PHE A 6 -26.60 3.20 -23.65
N PRO A 7 -26.84 2.60 -24.83
CA PRO A 7 -27.80 1.52 -24.98
C PRO A 7 -27.30 0.21 -24.37
N PHE A 8 -28.15 -0.41 -23.57
CA PHE A 8 -28.03 -1.80 -23.12
C PHE A 8 -27.98 -2.72 -24.35
N VAL A 9 -26.88 -3.45 -24.53
CA VAL A 9 -26.80 -4.59 -25.43
C VAL A 9 -27.04 -5.85 -24.60
N VAL A 10 -28.19 -6.47 -24.82
CA VAL A 10 -28.53 -7.80 -24.31
C VAL A 10 -27.82 -8.82 -25.20
N VAL A 11 -26.80 -9.49 -24.67
CA VAL A 11 -26.18 -10.64 -25.33
C VAL A 11 -26.92 -11.90 -24.89
N VAL A 12 -27.59 -12.51 -25.86
CA VAL A 12 -28.31 -13.78 -25.74
C VAL A 12 -27.31 -14.93 -25.61
N LEU A 13 -27.46 -15.70 -24.54
CA LEU A 13 -26.84 -17.00 -24.29
C LEU A 13 -27.12 -17.98 -25.45
N LEU A 14 -26.07 -18.40 -26.15
CA LEU A 14 -26.09 -19.58 -27.01
C LEU A 14 -25.36 -20.71 -26.28
N ALA A 15 -26.15 -21.57 -25.65
CA ALA A 15 -25.73 -22.86 -25.14
C ALA A 15 -25.39 -23.77 -26.33
N LEU A 16 -24.11 -23.98 -26.60
CA LEU A 16 -23.63 -25.06 -27.45
C LEU A 16 -23.42 -26.30 -26.58
N ALA A 17 -24.37 -27.23 -26.70
CA ALA A 17 -24.22 -28.61 -26.27
C ALA A 17 -23.08 -29.27 -27.05
N GLY A 18 -21.91 -29.38 -26.42
CA GLY A 18 -20.84 -30.28 -26.83
C GLY A 18 -20.77 -31.46 -25.86
N CYS A 19 -21.29 -32.62 -26.29
CA CYS A 19 -20.98 -33.90 -25.66
C CYS A 19 -19.52 -34.26 -25.96
N GLY A 20 -18.62 -33.94 -25.04
CA GLY A 20 -17.28 -34.52 -24.96
C GLY A 20 -17.21 -35.34 -23.66
N ASP A 21 -16.80 -36.60 -23.76
CA ASP A 21 -16.60 -37.52 -22.64
C ASP A 21 -15.88 -36.83 -21.48
N GLN A 22 -16.62 -36.55 -20.41
CA GLN A 22 -16.04 -36.31 -19.10
C GLN A 22 -15.59 -37.66 -18.56
N THR A 23 -14.37 -38.05 -18.92
CA THR A 23 -13.58 -38.90 -18.04
C THR A 23 -13.35 -38.05 -16.79
N SER A 24 -14.19 -38.25 -15.77
CA SER A 24 -14.00 -37.67 -14.45
C SER A 24 -12.68 -38.19 -13.91
N GLU A 25 -11.60 -37.43 -14.14
CA GLU A 25 -10.41 -37.56 -13.32
C GLU A 25 -10.87 -37.39 -11.86
N PRO A 26 -10.52 -38.32 -10.96
CA PRO A 26 -10.76 -38.09 -9.54
C PRO A 26 -10.05 -36.79 -9.17
N PRO A 27 -10.65 -35.92 -8.34
CA PRO A 27 -9.96 -34.73 -7.86
C PRO A 27 -8.62 -35.17 -7.31
N ALA A 28 -7.54 -34.58 -7.84
CA ALA A 28 -6.19 -34.89 -7.40
C ALA A 28 -6.18 -34.82 -5.87
N THR A 29 -5.91 -35.96 -5.22
CA THR A 29 -5.70 -36.01 -3.78
C THR A 29 -4.70 -34.90 -3.46
N PRO A 30 -4.98 -33.99 -2.51
CA PRO A 30 -4.05 -32.92 -2.19
C PRO A 30 -2.70 -33.57 -1.93
N SER A 31 -1.73 -33.28 -2.81
CA SER A 31 -0.37 -33.80 -2.68
C SER A 31 0.07 -33.40 -1.28
N ALA A 32 0.38 -34.39 -0.43
CA ALA A 32 0.82 -34.12 0.93
C ALA A 32 2.01 -33.15 0.86
N THR A 33 1.78 -31.90 1.26
CA THR A 33 2.81 -30.86 1.24
C THR A 33 3.94 -31.32 2.14
N SER A 34 5.14 -31.47 1.57
CA SER A 34 6.31 -31.78 2.40
C SER A 34 6.68 -30.54 3.23
N THR A 35 7.26 -30.74 4.41
CA THR A 35 7.80 -29.64 5.24
C THR A 35 8.72 -28.70 4.46
N LYS A 36 9.51 -29.24 3.52
CA LYS A 36 10.38 -28.45 2.65
C LYS A 36 9.56 -27.54 1.72
N GLN A 37 8.51 -28.06 1.10
CA GLN A 37 7.62 -27.24 0.24
C GLN A 37 6.88 -26.19 1.06
N CYS A 38 6.45 -26.52 2.28
CA CYS A 38 5.81 -25.56 3.16
C CYS A 38 6.69 -24.33 3.45
N ARG A 39 7.93 -24.58 3.86
CA ARG A 39 8.91 -23.53 4.15
C ARG A 39 9.23 -22.70 2.92
N GLN A 40 9.23 -23.31 1.73
CA GLN A 40 9.38 -22.58 0.47
C GLN A 40 8.19 -21.64 0.24
N GLN A 41 6.96 -22.07 0.50
CA GLN A 41 5.79 -21.19 0.37
C GLN A 41 5.91 -19.97 1.32
N TRP A 42 6.38 -20.16 2.55
CA TRP A 42 6.63 -19.05 3.48
C TRP A 42 7.71 -18.09 2.98
N GLN A 43 8.79 -18.62 2.39
CA GLN A 43 9.82 -17.79 1.73
C GLN A 43 9.24 -17.00 0.56
N ASP A 44 8.41 -17.62 -0.27
CA ASP A 44 7.78 -16.99 -1.42
C ASP A 44 6.81 -15.90 -0.96
N LEU A 45 6.03 -16.13 0.10
CA LEU A 45 5.11 -15.13 0.66
C LEU A 45 5.85 -13.93 1.24
N LYS A 46 6.92 -14.17 2.01
CA LYS A 46 7.77 -13.08 2.52
C LYS A 46 8.45 -12.33 1.38
N ALA A 47 8.88 -13.01 0.32
CA ALA A 47 9.43 -12.33 -0.85
C ALA A 47 8.37 -11.45 -1.51
N LEU A 48 7.14 -11.95 -1.68
CA LEU A 48 6.04 -11.20 -2.29
C LEU A 48 5.74 -9.87 -1.58
N HIS A 49 5.60 -9.89 -0.25
CA HIS A 49 5.21 -8.69 0.50
C HIS A 49 6.39 -7.93 1.12
N GLY A 50 7.47 -8.61 1.46
CA GLY A 50 8.57 -8.06 2.24
C GLY A 50 9.79 -7.63 1.44
N GLU A 51 9.86 -7.89 0.13
CA GLU A 51 11.01 -7.51 -0.71
C GLU A 51 11.16 -5.99 -0.82
N ASN A 52 10.05 -5.25 -0.91
CA ASN A 52 10.05 -3.79 -0.97
C ASN A 52 10.15 -3.12 0.40
N GLY A 53 10.23 -3.91 1.48
CA GLY A 53 10.24 -3.41 2.86
C GLY A 53 8.86 -2.96 3.34
N ASN A 54 8.85 -2.35 4.52
CA ASN A 54 7.66 -1.75 5.10
C ASN A 54 7.21 -0.55 4.24
N PRO A 55 5.91 -0.41 3.90
CA PRO A 55 5.40 0.79 3.23
C PRO A 55 5.64 2.09 4.01
N GLU A 56 5.95 1.98 5.31
CA GLU A 56 6.14 3.06 6.28
C GLU A 56 4.85 3.86 6.52
N GLY A 57 4.91 4.86 7.40
CA GLY A 57 3.80 5.75 7.70
C GLY A 57 3.79 6.26 9.14
N SER A 58 2.96 7.26 9.37
CA SER A 58 2.78 7.96 10.65
C SER A 58 1.85 7.21 11.61
N ALA A 59 1.03 6.27 11.10
CA ALA A 59 0.25 5.33 11.92
C ALA A 59 1.16 4.22 12.47
N ARG A 60 1.75 4.46 13.64
CA ARG A 60 2.77 3.58 14.25
C ARG A 60 2.28 2.17 14.53
N GLU A 61 0.99 2.02 14.80
CA GLU A 61 0.33 0.75 15.04
C GLU A 61 0.39 -0.15 13.80
N LEU A 62 0.25 0.42 12.59
CA LEU A 62 0.36 -0.32 11.33
C LEU A 62 1.81 -0.73 11.05
N VAL A 63 2.77 0.18 11.30
CA VAL A 63 4.20 -0.12 11.17
C VAL A 63 4.61 -1.27 12.10
N ALA A 64 4.17 -1.22 13.36
CA ALA A 64 4.43 -2.30 14.32
C ALA A 64 3.79 -3.63 13.88
N ARG A 65 2.55 -3.59 13.37
CA ARG A 65 1.86 -4.79 12.85
C ARG A 65 2.59 -5.37 11.64
N TRP A 66 3.11 -4.53 10.75
CA TRP A 66 3.93 -4.98 9.62
C TRP A 66 5.19 -5.70 10.09
N ASP A 67 5.92 -5.09 11.03
CA ASP A 67 7.14 -5.67 11.58
C ASP A 67 6.88 -7.00 12.26
N GLU A 68 5.81 -7.11 13.05
CA GLU A 68 5.36 -8.38 13.64
C GLU A 68 5.06 -9.43 12.57
N MET A 69 4.34 -9.05 11.51
CA MET A 69 4.01 -9.97 10.43
C MET A 69 5.25 -10.42 9.66
N TYR A 70 6.20 -9.51 9.43
CA TYR A 70 7.46 -9.83 8.77
C TYR A 70 8.31 -10.78 9.61
N GLN A 71 8.42 -10.54 10.93
CA GLN A 71 9.15 -11.43 11.83
C GLN A 71 8.51 -12.82 11.90
N HIS A 72 7.18 -12.90 11.98
CA HIS A 72 6.50 -14.20 11.98
C HIS A 72 6.72 -14.96 10.67
N GLY A 73 6.70 -14.27 9.54
CA GLY A 73 7.09 -14.85 8.24
C GLY A 73 8.50 -15.45 8.28
N LEU A 74 9.49 -14.70 8.77
CA LEU A 74 10.89 -15.16 8.93
C LEU A 74 11.01 -16.41 9.80
N GLU A 75 10.26 -16.46 10.91
CA GLU A 75 10.26 -17.64 11.79
C GLU A 75 9.76 -18.88 11.05
N LEU A 76 8.69 -18.77 10.26
CA LEU A 76 8.07 -19.89 9.56
C LEU A 76 8.88 -20.40 8.36
N GLU A 77 9.75 -19.60 7.76
CA GLU A 77 10.70 -20.08 6.73
C GLU A 77 11.60 -21.21 7.23
N THR A 78 11.85 -21.28 8.54
CA THR A 78 12.76 -22.26 9.13
C THR A 78 12.07 -23.27 10.03
N SER A 79 10.95 -22.89 10.65
CA SER A 79 10.27 -23.69 11.66
C SER A 79 8.98 -24.34 11.20
N ALA A 80 8.37 -23.88 10.09
CA ALA A 80 7.08 -24.37 9.63
C ALA A 80 7.05 -25.90 9.49
N THR A 81 5.90 -26.45 9.89
CA THR A 81 5.46 -27.83 9.80
C THR A 81 4.40 -27.96 8.70
N VAL A 82 3.85 -29.16 8.46
CA VAL A 82 2.89 -29.35 7.35
C VAL A 82 1.55 -28.69 7.66
N GLU A 83 1.25 -28.49 8.93
CA GLU A 83 0.07 -27.83 9.46
C GLU A 83 0.06 -26.31 9.22
N ASP A 84 1.23 -25.72 8.94
CA ASP A 84 1.41 -24.28 8.71
C ASP A 84 1.29 -23.89 7.23
N CYS A 85 0.82 -24.79 6.36
CA CYS A 85 0.73 -24.58 4.92
C CYS A 85 -0.71 -24.67 4.41
N GLY A 86 -0.90 -24.42 3.11
CA GLY A 86 -2.23 -24.41 2.49
C GLY A 86 -3.08 -23.27 3.04
N GLU A 87 -4.19 -23.59 3.70
CA GLU A 87 -5.14 -22.58 4.19
C GLU A 87 -4.49 -21.59 5.19
N ALA A 88 -3.54 -22.05 6.01
CA ALA A 88 -2.86 -21.18 6.98
C ALA A 88 -2.04 -20.08 6.29
N ILE A 89 -1.27 -20.44 5.26
CA ILE A 89 -0.45 -19.48 4.52
C ILE A 89 -1.31 -18.57 3.62
N GLU A 90 -2.40 -19.09 3.06
CA GLU A 90 -3.36 -18.30 2.29
C GLU A 90 -4.06 -17.25 3.16
N ALA A 91 -4.53 -17.64 4.35
CA ALA A 91 -5.14 -16.72 5.31
C ALA A 91 -4.15 -15.67 5.81
N TYR A 92 -2.89 -16.04 5.99
CA TYR A 92 -1.84 -15.11 6.39
C TYR A 92 -1.50 -14.12 5.27
N GLY A 93 -1.36 -14.60 4.04
CA GLY A 93 -1.12 -13.76 2.87
C GLY A 93 -2.26 -12.77 2.62
N ALA A 94 -3.51 -13.19 2.81
CA ALA A 94 -4.66 -12.28 2.72
C ALA A 94 -4.59 -11.14 3.75
N GLN A 95 -4.21 -11.45 5.01
CA GLN A 95 -4.02 -10.43 6.03
C GLN A 95 -2.85 -9.49 5.70
N TRP A 96 -1.75 -10.01 5.16
CA TRP A 96 -0.60 -9.18 4.79
C TRP A 96 -0.94 -8.25 3.64
N ALA A 97 -1.60 -8.78 2.59
CA ALA A 97 -2.10 -7.98 1.48
C ALA A 97 -3.11 -6.91 1.94
N GLY A 98 -3.97 -7.24 2.91
CA GLY A 98 -4.89 -6.29 3.53
C GLY A 98 -4.17 -5.18 4.30
N LEU A 99 -3.12 -5.51 5.05
CA LEU A 99 -2.27 -4.53 5.74
C LEU A 99 -1.59 -3.60 4.73
N GLU A 100 -0.99 -4.18 3.71
CA GLU A 100 -0.31 -3.46 2.63
C GLU A 100 -1.28 -2.50 1.91
N SER A 101 -2.48 -2.99 1.58
CA SER A 101 -3.53 -2.18 0.94
C SER A 101 -3.99 -1.04 1.83
N LEU A 102 -4.17 -1.29 3.14
CA LEU A 102 -4.51 -0.25 4.11
C LEU A 102 -3.42 0.81 4.19
N MET A 103 -2.15 0.41 4.36
CA MET A 103 -1.03 1.34 4.47
C MET A 103 -0.91 2.20 3.21
N TYR A 104 -0.88 1.60 2.03
CA TYR A 104 -0.84 2.36 0.77
C TYR A 104 -2.08 3.23 0.56
N GLY A 105 -3.26 2.78 0.99
CA GLY A 105 -4.49 3.56 0.94
C GLY A 105 -4.44 4.83 1.82
N LEU A 106 -3.65 4.80 2.90
CA LEU A 106 -3.45 5.93 3.80
C LEU A 106 -2.35 6.90 3.35
N HIS A 107 -1.41 6.48 2.50
CA HIS A 107 -0.28 7.32 2.07
C HIS A 107 -0.69 8.72 1.58
N PRO A 108 -1.74 8.90 0.75
CA PRO A 108 -2.16 10.24 0.30
C PRO A 108 -2.63 11.19 1.41
N TYR A 109 -2.91 10.65 2.60
CA TYR A 109 -3.39 11.40 3.76
C TYR A 109 -2.29 11.61 4.81
N ASP A 110 -1.13 10.98 4.62
CA ASP A 110 0.02 11.04 5.52
C ASP A 110 1.05 12.05 5.01
N MET A 111 0.78 13.34 5.24
CA MET A 111 1.70 14.39 4.79
C MET A 111 3.10 14.35 5.43
N PRO A 112 3.29 13.87 6.69
CA PRO A 112 4.64 13.60 7.18
C PRO A 112 5.40 12.57 6.33
N LEU A 113 4.72 11.51 5.85
CA LEU A 113 5.31 10.54 4.92
C LEU A 113 5.63 11.20 3.56
N GLN A 114 4.68 11.95 2.97
CA GLN A 114 4.91 12.65 1.69
C GLN A 114 6.12 13.60 1.78
N LEU A 115 6.20 14.40 2.85
CA LEU A 115 7.36 15.25 3.11
C LEU A 115 8.67 14.46 3.23
N ALA A 116 8.65 13.28 3.85
CA ALA A 116 9.84 12.46 3.98
C ALA A 116 10.32 11.93 2.61
N ILE A 117 9.39 11.52 1.74
CA ILE A 117 9.65 11.11 0.36
C ILE A 117 10.26 12.28 -0.42
N ASP A 118 9.62 13.46 -0.38
CA ASP A 118 10.09 14.67 -1.03
C ASP A 118 11.48 15.11 -0.58
N GLU A 119 11.76 15.02 0.72
CA GLU A 119 13.10 15.31 1.26
C GLU A 119 14.14 14.28 0.80
N GLY A 120 13.72 13.04 0.57
CA GLY A 120 14.52 12.00 -0.08
C GLY A 120 14.85 12.38 -1.52
N ASN A 121 13.83 12.65 -2.34
CA ASN A 121 13.96 13.06 -3.74
C ASN A 121 14.83 14.32 -3.87
N ARG A 122 14.60 15.32 -3.01
CA ARG A 122 15.44 16.52 -2.95
C ARG A 122 16.91 16.22 -2.68
N LYS A 123 17.22 15.28 -1.77
CA LYS A 123 18.62 14.89 -1.48
C LYS A 123 19.24 14.17 -2.67
N HIS A 124 18.50 13.26 -3.30
CA HIS A 124 18.93 12.53 -4.49
C HIS A 124 19.26 13.50 -5.63
N TRP A 125 18.33 14.41 -5.95
CA TRP A 125 18.53 15.46 -6.95
C TRP A 125 19.77 16.31 -6.66
N VAL A 126 19.96 16.76 -5.41
CA VAL A 126 21.15 17.54 -5.02
C VAL A 126 22.44 16.75 -5.25
N GLN A 127 22.43 15.44 -5.00
CA GLN A 127 23.58 14.58 -5.27
C GLN A 127 23.83 14.47 -6.77
N PHE A 128 22.80 14.18 -7.55
CA PHE A 128 22.89 14.09 -9.00
C PHE A 128 23.46 15.36 -9.66
N GLN A 129 22.98 16.54 -9.27
CA GLN A 129 23.51 17.82 -9.78
C GLN A 129 25.01 17.99 -9.46
N LYS A 130 25.46 17.57 -8.27
CA LYS A 130 26.90 17.62 -7.93
C LYS A 130 27.72 16.70 -8.82
N GLU A 131 27.22 15.51 -9.13
CA GLU A 131 27.88 14.54 -10.01
C GLU A 131 27.99 15.08 -11.45
N MET A 132 26.99 15.85 -11.89
CA MET A 132 26.95 16.54 -13.19
C MET A 132 27.77 17.84 -13.23
N GLY A 133 28.33 18.30 -12.10
CA GLY A 133 29.09 19.55 -12.00
C GLY A 133 28.23 20.81 -12.11
N THR A 134 26.93 20.70 -11.88
CA THR A 134 25.96 21.80 -11.92
C THR A 134 25.64 22.31 -10.50
N PRO A 135 25.29 23.60 -10.32
CA PRO A 135 24.88 24.11 -9.02
C PRO A 135 23.56 23.46 -8.55
N ALA A 136 23.62 22.76 -7.43
CA ALA A 136 22.46 22.14 -6.77
C ALA A 136 21.62 23.18 -6.00
N VAL A 137 21.06 24.17 -6.69
CA VAL A 137 20.27 25.26 -6.10
C VAL A 137 18.81 25.14 -6.53
N LEU A 138 17.94 24.88 -5.56
CA LEU A 138 16.50 24.92 -5.78
C LEU A 138 16.01 26.35 -6.06
N SER A 139 14.96 26.46 -6.88
CA SER A 139 14.25 27.71 -7.10
C SER A 139 13.74 28.29 -5.77
N GLU A 140 13.50 29.60 -5.73
CA GLU A 140 12.91 30.23 -4.54
C GLU A 140 11.55 29.64 -4.20
N GLU A 141 10.73 29.37 -5.22
CA GLU A 141 9.41 28.74 -5.09
C GLU A 141 9.50 27.36 -4.41
N LEU A 142 10.39 26.48 -4.88
CA LEU A 142 10.57 25.16 -4.27
C LEU A 142 11.11 25.26 -2.84
N ARG A 143 12.04 26.18 -2.57
CA ARG A 143 12.52 26.39 -1.20
C ARG A 143 11.40 26.82 -0.26
N GLN A 144 10.51 27.70 -0.72
CA GLN A 144 9.34 28.13 0.04
C GLN A 144 8.34 26.99 0.23
N ALA A 145 8.08 26.17 -0.81
CA ALA A 145 7.21 25.01 -0.74
C ALA A 145 7.70 24.00 0.32
N PHE A 146 8.96 23.55 0.25
CA PHE A 146 9.55 22.68 1.26
C PHE A 146 9.48 23.29 2.67
N SER A 147 9.79 24.59 2.81
CA SER A 147 9.71 25.26 4.11
C SER A 147 8.29 25.27 4.67
N ARG A 148 7.29 25.42 3.81
CA ARG A 148 5.88 25.47 4.20
C ARG A 148 5.35 24.06 4.51
N LEU A 149 5.71 23.05 3.71
CA LEU A 149 5.31 21.67 3.91
C LEU A 149 5.86 21.10 5.23
N ARG A 150 7.10 21.45 5.62
CA ARG A 150 7.66 21.11 6.95
C ARG A 150 6.84 21.59 8.15
N ILE A 151 6.06 22.66 7.96
CA ILE A 151 5.16 23.19 9.00
C ILE A 151 3.81 22.47 8.91
N LEU A 152 3.26 22.35 7.70
CA LEU A 152 1.91 21.83 7.48
C LEU A 152 1.78 20.33 7.67
N ALA A 153 2.81 19.55 7.32
CA ALA A 153 2.80 18.10 7.43
C ALA A 153 2.45 17.62 8.87
N PRO A 154 3.16 18.05 9.93
CA PRO A 154 2.78 17.68 11.29
C PRO A 154 1.41 18.25 11.71
N GLU A 155 1.05 19.47 11.29
CA GLU A 155 -0.28 20.05 11.58
C GLU A 155 -1.42 19.22 10.96
N SER A 156 -1.23 18.71 9.74
CA SER A 156 -2.20 17.85 9.06
C SER A 156 -2.32 16.48 9.68
N TYR A 157 -1.22 15.93 10.21
CA TYR A 157 -1.29 14.70 10.98
C TYR A 157 -2.06 14.92 12.29
N ASP A 158 -1.80 16.02 13.00
CA ASP A 158 -2.53 16.33 14.23
C ASP A 158 -4.05 16.45 13.97
N ASP A 159 -4.45 17.10 12.87
CA ASP A 159 -5.86 17.20 12.44
C ASP A 159 -6.51 15.83 12.14
N LEU A 160 -5.73 14.85 11.68
CA LEU A 160 -6.20 13.50 11.30
C LEU A 160 -5.92 12.43 12.36
N SER A 161 -5.21 12.78 13.44
CA SER A 161 -4.69 11.82 14.42
C SER A 161 -5.79 10.99 15.10
N GLU A 162 -6.96 11.58 15.33
CA GLU A 162 -8.10 10.88 15.95
C GLU A 162 -8.65 9.77 15.07
N VAL A 163 -8.85 10.02 13.76
CA VAL A 163 -9.34 8.99 12.84
C VAL A 163 -8.24 7.95 12.56
N LEU A 164 -6.99 8.38 12.41
CA LEU A 164 -5.85 7.48 12.16
C LEU A 164 -5.58 6.54 13.33
N ALA A 165 -5.91 6.92 14.56
CA ALA A 165 -5.81 6.04 15.73
C ALA A 165 -6.71 4.79 15.61
N GLY A 166 -7.77 4.83 14.80
CA GLY A 166 -8.62 3.67 14.51
C GLY A 166 -8.00 2.63 13.59
N ALA A 167 -6.84 2.91 12.96
CA ALA A 167 -6.23 2.01 11.98
C ALA A 167 -5.86 0.64 12.56
N GLY A 168 -5.59 0.55 13.87
CA GLY A 168 -5.31 -0.71 14.55
C GLY A 168 -6.48 -1.68 14.60
N ASP A 169 -7.72 -1.18 14.51
CA ASP A 169 -8.94 -1.97 14.64
C ASP A 169 -9.51 -2.47 13.29
N VAL A 170 -8.86 -2.12 12.17
CA VAL A 170 -9.28 -2.51 10.82
C VAL A 170 -9.13 -4.03 10.63
N ARG A 171 -10.20 -4.66 10.12
CA ARG A 171 -10.22 -6.09 9.75
C ARG A 171 -9.58 -6.27 8.38
N LEU A 172 -8.32 -6.68 8.37
CA LEU A 172 -7.51 -6.74 7.14
C LEU A 172 -7.95 -7.84 6.17
N GLU A 173 -8.60 -8.88 6.67
CA GLU A 173 -9.17 -9.96 5.86
C GLU A 173 -10.45 -9.55 5.12
N ASP A 174 -11.00 -8.38 5.42
CA ASP A 174 -12.22 -7.84 4.83
C ASP A 174 -11.92 -6.57 4.02
N PRO A 175 -11.83 -6.66 2.69
CA PRO A 175 -11.53 -5.50 1.83
C PRO A 175 -12.50 -4.32 2.03
N GLU A 176 -13.78 -4.60 2.33
CA GLU A 176 -14.76 -3.54 2.60
C GLU A 176 -14.40 -2.78 3.89
N SER A 177 -13.88 -3.47 4.90
CA SER A 177 -13.40 -2.82 6.14
C SER A 177 -12.18 -1.93 5.89
N VAL A 178 -11.30 -2.29 4.95
CA VAL A 178 -10.14 -1.48 4.58
C VAL A 178 -10.60 -0.25 3.80
N ASP A 179 -11.44 -0.45 2.78
CA ASP A 179 -11.98 0.62 1.94
C ASP A 179 -12.79 1.64 2.75
N ASP A 180 -13.65 1.16 3.68
CA ASP A 180 -14.46 2.00 4.55
C ASP A 180 -13.59 2.90 5.45
N PHE A 181 -12.51 2.34 6.03
CA PHE A 181 -11.61 3.12 6.87
C PHE A 181 -10.83 4.16 6.06
N VAL A 182 -10.33 3.80 4.88
CA VAL A 182 -9.66 4.76 3.98
C VAL A 182 -10.62 5.89 3.57
N ALA A 183 -11.90 5.57 3.30
CA ALA A 183 -12.92 6.56 3.00
C ALA A 183 -13.24 7.48 4.20
N GLU A 184 -13.22 6.94 5.42
CA GLU A 184 -13.38 7.73 6.65
C GLU A 184 -12.24 8.75 6.81
N VAL A 185 -11.00 8.30 6.64
CA VAL A 185 -9.82 9.19 6.68
C VAL A 185 -9.90 10.25 5.58
N ALA A 186 -10.30 9.87 4.37
CA ALA A 186 -10.50 10.80 3.26
C ALA A 186 -11.54 11.89 3.60
N ALA A 187 -12.67 11.51 4.20
CA ALA A 187 -13.72 12.44 4.61
C ALA A 187 -13.27 13.40 5.74
N ALA A 188 -12.39 12.94 6.63
CA ALA A 188 -11.76 13.80 7.64
C ALA A 188 -10.74 14.77 6.99
N ALA A 189 -9.96 14.27 6.03
CA ALA A 189 -8.97 15.06 5.29
C ALA A 189 -9.62 16.20 4.49
N GLU A 190 -10.79 15.96 3.88
CA GLU A 190 -11.57 17.01 3.21
C GLU A 190 -12.02 18.15 4.14
N GLN A 191 -12.05 17.92 5.45
CA GLN A 191 -12.42 18.91 6.46
C GLN A 191 -11.19 19.58 7.11
N SER A 192 -10.00 18.99 6.98
CA SER A 192 -8.75 19.54 7.51
C SER A 192 -8.20 20.64 6.62
N LYS A 193 -8.10 21.85 7.17
CA LYS A 193 -7.49 22.99 6.45
C LYS A 193 -6.00 22.80 6.26
N SER A 194 -5.32 22.22 7.26
CA SER A 194 -3.87 22.03 7.21
C SER A 194 -3.51 20.97 6.17
N TYR A 195 -4.29 19.86 6.08
CA TYR A 195 -4.14 18.85 5.04
C TYR A 195 -4.34 19.42 3.63
N LEU A 196 -5.46 20.10 3.37
CA LEU A 196 -5.74 20.65 2.04
C LEU A 196 -4.67 21.67 1.61
N GLU A 197 -4.15 22.45 2.54
CA GLU A 197 -3.05 23.37 2.29
C GLU A 197 -1.73 22.62 2.06
N ALA A 198 -1.47 21.54 2.81
CA ALA A 198 -0.29 20.69 2.63
C ALA A 198 -0.27 20.09 1.23
N VAL A 199 -1.36 19.42 0.80
CA VAL A 199 -1.52 18.84 -0.56
C VAL A 199 -1.29 19.89 -1.65
N ARG A 200 -1.78 21.12 -1.45
CA ARG A 200 -1.55 22.21 -2.41
C ARG A 200 -0.08 22.58 -2.54
N VAL A 201 0.66 22.58 -1.43
CA VAL A 201 2.09 22.91 -1.38
C VAL A 201 2.93 21.75 -1.90
N ASP A 202 2.58 20.53 -1.53
CA ASP A 202 3.15 19.25 -2.00
C ASP A 202 3.10 19.16 -3.53
N GLY A 203 1.94 19.49 -4.13
CA GLY A 203 1.80 19.54 -5.58
C GLY A 203 2.74 20.54 -6.28
N VAL A 204 3.30 21.55 -5.60
CA VAL A 204 4.35 22.41 -6.19
C VAL A 204 5.69 21.66 -6.26
N ILE A 205 5.96 20.79 -5.29
CA ILE A 205 7.17 19.96 -5.22
C ILE A 205 7.08 18.83 -6.26
N ASP A 206 5.96 18.12 -6.32
CA ASP A 206 5.73 17.03 -7.28
C ASP A 206 5.93 17.48 -8.73
N ASN A 207 5.39 18.64 -9.09
CA ASN A 207 5.51 19.19 -10.45
C ASN A 207 6.94 19.62 -10.83
N ALA A 208 7.89 19.58 -9.88
CA ALA A 208 9.29 19.85 -10.17
C ALA A 208 10.11 18.60 -10.50
N GLU A 209 9.51 17.40 -10.47
CA GLU A 209 10.10 16.15 -10.99
C GLU A 209 11.52 15.93 -10.45
N LEU A 210 11.70 16.08 -9.13
CA LEU A 210 13.01 15.93 -8.46
C LEU A 210 13.49 14.46 -8.42
N ASP A 211 12.64 13.54 -8.83
CA ASP A 211 12.83 12.08 -8.87
C ASP A 211 13.15 11.53 -10.28
N GLU A 212 13.05 12.34 -11.34
CA GLU A 212 13.34 11.88 -12.70
C GLU A 212 14.86 11.69 -12.94
N GLU A 213 15.25 10.43 -13.23
CA GLU A 213 16.55 10.01 -13.80
C GLU A 213 16.51 9.91 -15.32
#